data_AF-A0A8T5U8P4-F1
#
_entry.id   AF-A0A8T5U8P4-F1
#
_cell.length_a   1.000
_cell.length_b   1.000
_cell.length_c   1.000
_cell.angle_alpha   90.00
_cell.angle_beta   90.00
_cell.angle_gamma   90.00
#
_symmetry.space_group_name_H-M   'P 1'
#
loop_
_entity.id
_entity.type
_entity.pdbx_description
1 polymer ?
#
loop_
_entity_poly.entity_id
_entity_poly.type
_entity_poly.pdbx_seq_one_letter_code
_entity_poly.pdbx_strand_id
1 'polypeptide(L)'
;MTIKKYLDFRLLGLVGSILLIISQFLSWFSGLSLLTIYILTTSVAIEDSFLYLFPLICGIICLVGNLVVIYNIEYKINSVIINFIGLGFFLIFIIEIIPRELLYIPYAEIGFYFSIVGSILIFFDILNILLTKHE
;
A
#
# COMPACT_ATOMS: atom_id res chain seq x y z
N MET A 1 -5.93 -31.08 -0.84
CA MET A 1 -5.27 -30.18 -1.81
C MET A 1 -6.31 -29.30 -2.51
N THR A 2 -7.12 -28.56 -1.74
CA THR A 2 -8.42 -28.00 -2.22
C THR A 2 -8.59 -26.51 -1.96
N ILE A 3 -7.69 -25.88 -1.20
CA ILE A 3 -7.72 -24.44 -0.89
C ILE A 3 -7.33 -23.59 -2.11
N LYS A 4 -6.62 -24.16 -3.09
CA LYS A 4 -6.19 -23.47 -4.32
C LYS A 4 -7.33 -23.05 -5.26
N LYS A 5 -8.57 -23.51 -5.07
CA LYS A 5 -9.64 -23.35 -6.06
C LYS A 5 -10.67 -22.24 -5.76
N TYR A 6 -10.64 -21.63 -4.57
CA TYR A 6 -11.69 -20.67 -4.16
C TYR A 6 -11.18 -19.28 -3.78
N LEU A 7 -9.88 -19.11 -3.51
CA LEU A 7 -9.25 -17.80 -3.42
C LEU A 7 -8.53 -17.57 -4.74
N ASP A 8 -9.11 -16.75 -5.62
CA ASP A 8 -8.32 -16.16 -6.69
C ASP A 8 -7.28 -15.27 -6.01
N PHE A 9 -6.05 -15.76 -5.94
CA PHE A 9 -4.96 -15.08 -5.22
C PHE A 9 -4.74 -13.65 -5.74
N ARG A 10 -5.17 -13.35 -6.97
CA ARG A 10 -5.15 -12.02 -7.59
C ARG A 10 -6.03 -11.00 -6.86
N LEU A 11 -7.02 -11.45 -6.09
CA LEU A 11 -7.85 -10.57 -5.26
C LEU A 11 -7.09 -10.06 -4.03
N LEU A 12 -5.99 -10.70 -3.63
CA LEU A 12 -5.17 -10.24 -2.50
C LEU A 12 -4.54 -8.89 -2.79
N GLY A 13 -4.01 -8.71 -4.01
CA GLY A 13 -3.44 -7.43 -4.44
C GLY A 13 -4.48 -6.30 -4.43
N LEU A 14 -5.69 -6.57 -4.93
CA LEU A 14 -6.80 -5.60 -4.89
C LEU A 14 -7.19 -5.23 -3.46
N VAL A 15 -7.42 -6.22 -2.60
CA VAL A 15 -7.76 -5.99 -1.19
C VAL A 15 -6.66 -5.19 -0.50
N GLY A 16 -5.40 -5.56 -0.72
CA GLY A 16 -4.25 -4.84 -0.14
C GLY A 16 -4.16 -3.39 -0.61
N SER A 17 -4.42 -3.13 -1.89
CA SER A 17 -4.46 -1.78 -2.47
C SER A 17 -5.58 -0.93 -1.88
N ILE A 18 -6.77 -1.53 -1.72
CA ILE A 18 -7.92 -0.88 -1.10
C ILE A 18 -7.64 -0.55 0.38
N LEU A 19 -7.03 -1.49 1.12
CA LEU A 19 -6.66 -1.25 2.52
C LEU A 19 -5.68 -0.09 2.66
N LEU A 20 -4.69 0.03 1.78
CA LEU A 20 -3.77 1.18 1.75
C LEU A 20 -4.51 2.49 1.47
N ILE A 21 -5.42 2.52 0.50
CA ILE A 21 -6.22 3.72 0.20
C ILE A 21 -7.09 4.11 1.40
N ILE A 22 -7.81 3.17 1.98
CA ILE A 22 -8.67 3.42 3.14
C ILE A 22 -7.83 3.89 4.35
N SER A 23 -6.62 3.34 4.52
CA SER A 23 -5.74 3.71 5.63
C SER A 23 -5.47 5.22 5.69
N GLN A 24 -5.45 5.91 4.54
CA GLN A 24 -5.21 7.36 4.46
C GLN A 24 -6.22 8.18 5.27
N PHE A 25 -7.46 7.70 5.34
CA PHE A 25 -8.59 8.41 5.95
C PHE A 25 -8.88 7.93 7.38
N LEU A 26 -8.22 6.87 7.83
CA LEU A 26 -8.31 6.37 9.19
C LEU A 26 -7.27 7.05 10.08
N SER A 27 -7.48 6.99 11.39
CA SER A 27 -6.52 7.54 12.34
C SER A 27 -5.23 6.72 12.34
N TRP A 28 -4.11 7.43 12.23
CA TRP A 28 -2.76 6.87 12.16
C TRP A 28 -1.99 7.15 13.44
N PHE A 29 -2.00 8.41 13.90
CA PHE A 29 -1.29 8.88 15.07
C PHE A 29 -2.13 9.88 15.84
N SER A 30 -2.25 9.70 17.15
CA SER A 30 -2.91 10.65 18.06
C SER A 30 -4.33 11.06 17.61
N GLY A 31 -5.10 10.12 17.07
CA GLY A 31 -6.45 10.33 16.54
C GLY A 31 -6.52 11.01 15.16
N LEU A 32 -5.40 11.47 14.60
CA LEU A 32 -5.37 12.16 13.31
C LEU A 32 -5.13 11.19 12.14
N SER A 33 -5.82 11.44 11.03
CA SER A 33 -5.57 10.73 9.76
C SER A 33 -4.38 11.33 9.02
N LEU A 34 -3.74 10.56 8.13
CA LEU A 34 -2.66 11.08 7.29
C LEU A 34 -3.12 12.25 6.41
N LEU A 35 -4.36 12.24 5.92
CA LEU A 35 -4.91 13.37 5.17
C LEU A 35 -5.01 14.63 6.05
N THR A 36 -5.43 14.48 7.30
CA THR A 36 -5.48 15.60 8.24
C THR A 36 -4.08 16.14 8.53
N ILE A 37 -3.12 15.24 8.79
CA ILE A 37 -1.72 15.61 9.04
C ILE A 37 -1.13 16.33 7.83
N TYR A 38 -1.40 15.84 6.61
CA TYR A 38 -1.03 16.50 5.36
C TYR A 38 -1.53 17.95 5.32
N ILE A 39 -2.84 18.16 5.46
CA ILE A 39 -3.46 19.51 5.38
C ILE A 39 -2.85 20.47 6.41
N LEU A 40 -2.62 19.99 7.65
CA LEU A 40 -2.01 20.79 8.71
C LEU A 40 -0.56 21.15 8.37
N THR A 41 0.23 20.18 7.94
CA THR A 41 1.67 20.36 7.65
C THR A 41 1.94 21.13 6.37
N THR A 42 1.07 21.08 5.36
CA THR A 42 1.22 21.86 4.11
C THR A 42 1.35 23.35 4.38
N SER A 43 0.75 23.88 5.45
CA SER A 43 0.86 25.31 5.78
C SER A 43 2.23 25.75 6.31
N VAL A 44 3.06 24.81 6.79
CA VAL A 44 4.33 25.08 7.47
C VAL A 44 5.53 24.47 6.75
N ALA A 45 5.37 23.27 6.18
CA ALA A 45 6.42 22.51 5.51
C ALA A 45 5.83 21.77 4.30
N ILE A 46 5.66 22.50 3.18
CA ILE A 46 5.03 21.98 1.96
C ILE A 46 5.73 20.72 1.45
N GLU A 47 7.06 20.75 1.35
CA GLU A 47 7.84 19.64 0.78
C GLU A 47 7.69 18.35 1.60
N ASP A 48 7.88 18.43 2.93
CA ASP A 48 7.70 17.28 3.82
C ASP A 48 6.25 16.80 3.88
N SER A 49 5.26 17.69 3.69
CA SER A 49 3.85 17.32 3.77
C SER A 49 3.46 16.26 2.74
N PHE A 50 4.09 16.25 1.55
CA PHE A 50 3.79 15.27 0.50
C PHE A 50 4.06 13.82 0.91
N LEU A 51 4.97 13.59 1.87
CA LEU A 51 5.25 12.25 2.40
C LEU A 51 3.97 11.60 2.94
N TYR A 52 3.09 12.37 3.60
CA TYR A 52 1.84 11.84 4.16
C TYR A 52 0.81 11.40 3.11
N LEU A 53 1.03 11.69 1.82
CA LEU A 53 0.21 11.19 0.71
C LEU A 53 0.76 9.91 0.07
N PHE A 54 1.99 9.50 0.42
CA PHE A 54 2.65 8.37 -0.23
C PHE A 54 1.93 7.03 -0.02
N PRO A 55 1.31 6.73 1.15
CA PRO A 55 0.48 5.53 1.30
C PRO A 55 -0.71 5.51 0.34
N LEU A 56 -1.37 6.65 0.13
CA LEU A 56 -2.46 6.78 -0.84
C LEU A 56 -1.96 6.58 -2.27
N ILE A 57 -0.86 7.25 -2.65
CA ILE A 57 -0.24 7.11 -3.98
C ILE A 57 0.17 5.65 -4.23
N CYS A 58 0.81 5.00 -3.25
CA CYS A 58 1.13 3.57 -3.31
C CYS A 58 -0.10 2.73 -3.56
N GLY A 59 -1.17 2.93 -2.77
CA GLY A 59 -2.43 2.20 -2.91
C GLY A 59 -3.04 2.33 -4.31
N ILE A 60 -3.07 3.54 -4.88
CA ILE A 60 -3.58 3.79 -6.24
C ILE A 60 -2.71 3.11 -7.30
N ILE A 61 -1.39 3.26 -7.23
CA ILE A 61 -0.47 2.64 -8.19
C ILE A 61 -0.61 1.11 -8.15
N CYS A 62 -0.63 0.52 -6.96
CA CYS A 62 -0.79 -0.92 -6.81
C CYS A 62 -2.16 -1.40 -7.29
N LEU A 63 -3.23 -0.61 -7.08
CA LEU A 63 -4.55 -0.93 -7.61
C LEU A 63 -4.51 -1.04 -9.15
N VAL A 64 -3.87 -0.09 -9.81
CA VAL A 64 -3.67 -0.11 -11.27
C VAL A 64 -2.84 -1.33 -11.70
N GLY A 65 -1.73 -1.60 -11.02
CA GLY A 65 -0.89 -2.76 -11.30
C GLY A 65 -1.67 -4.07 -11.22
N ASN A 66 -2.52 -4.24 -10.21
CA ASN A 66 -3.35 -5.43 -10.05
C ASN A 66 -4.45 -5.54 -11.11
N LEU A 67 -5.10 -4.42 -11.47
CA LEU A 67 -6.09 -4.41 -12.54
C LEU A 67 -5.50 -4.81 -13.90
N VAL A 68 -4.26 -4.45 -14.19
CA VAL A 68 -3.56 -4.81 -15.43
C VAL A 68 -3.43 -6.34 -15.58
N VAL A 69 -3.05 -7.05 -14.51
CA VAL A 69 -2.93 -8.53 -14.53
C VAL A 69 -4.28 -9.24 -14.59
N ILE A 70 -5.29 -8.66 -13.95
CA ILE A 70 -6.66 -9.19 -14.00
C ILE A 70 -7.21 -9.05 -15.43
N TYR A 71 -6.90 -7.94 -16.12
CA TYR A 71 -7.33 -7.70 -17.49
C TYR A 71 -6.68 -8.66 -18.49
N ASN A 72 -5.35 -8.81 -18.45
CA ASN A 72 -4.63 -9.80 -19.28
C ASN A 72 -3.40 -10.32 -18.54
N ILE A 73 -3.34 -11.65 -18.36
CA ILE A 73 -2.27 -12.35 -17.65
C ILE A 73 -0.91 -12.23 -18.33
N GLU A 74 -0.86 -11.92 -19.63
CA GLU A 74 0.38 -11.66 -20.37
C GLU A 74 1.13 -10.44 -19.81
N TYR A 75 0.42 -9.48 -19.21
CA TYR A 75 1.02 -8.30 -18.57
C TYR A 75 1.53 -8.55 -17.14
N LYS A 76 1.74 -9.81 -16.74
CA LYS A 76 2.21 -10.15 -15.38
C LYS A 76 3.47 -9.43 -14.94
N ILE A 77 4.46 -9.29 -15.83
CA ILE A 77 5.71 -8.58 -15.50
C ILE A 77 5.45 -7.09 -15.33
N ASN A 78 4.62 -6.49 -16.20
CA ASN A 78 4.28 -5.07 -16.12
C ASN A 78 3.54 -4.77 -14.81
N SER A 79 2.59 -5.61 -14.43
CA SER A 79 1.88 -5.51 -13.14
C SER A 79 2.83 -5.58 -11.96
N VAL A 80 3.77 -6.54 -11.95
CA VAL A 80 4.80 -6.65 -10.91
C VAL A 80 5.64 -5.38 -10.82
N ILE A 81 6.09 -4.83 -11.95
CA ILE A 81 6.87 -3.58 -11.99
C ILE A 81 6.06 -2.42 -11.41
N ILE A 82 4.80 -2.26 -11.81
CA ILE A 82 3.90 -1.21 -11.31
C ILE A 82 3.72 -1.34 -9.79
N ASN A 83 3.45 -2.56 -9.30
CA ASN A 83 3.29 -2.80 -7.87
C ASN A 83 4.58 -2.52 -7.08
N PHE A 84 5.76 -2.84 -7.63
CA PHE A 84 7.04 -2.46 -7.02
C PHE A 84 7.24 -0.95 -6.95
N ILE A 85 6.87 -0.21 -7.99
CA ILE A 85 6.93 1.26 -7.98
C ILE A 85 6.01 1.80 -6.86
N GLY A 86 4.79 1.29 -6.76
CA GLY A 86 3.85 1.66 -5.70
C GLY A 86 4.41 1.39 -4.30
N LEU A 87 4.84 0.15 -4.04
CA LEU A 87 5.46 -0.22 -2.77
C LEU A 87 6.74 0.58 -2.46
N GLY A 88 7.46 1.05 -3.48
CA GLY A 88 8.58 1.97 -3.33
C GLY A 88 8.20 3.28 -2.64
N PHE A 89 7.08 3.90 -3.03
CA PHE A 89 6.57 5.10 -2.35
C PHE A 89 6.23 4.81 -0.90
N PHE A 90 5.58 3.67 -0.62
CA PHE A 90 5.27 3.29 0.76
C PHE A 90 6.53 3.04 1.58
N LEU A 91 7.57 2.43 1.00
CA LEU A 91 8.84 2.21 1.67
C LEU A 91 9.53 3.53 2.03
N ILE A 92 9.55 4.50 1.11
CA ILE A 92 10.09 5.84 1.39
C ILE A 92 9.35 6.47 2.57
N PHE A 93 8.02 6.43 2.55
CA PHE A 93 7.21 6.93 3.67
C PHE A 93 7.58 6.25 5.00
N ILE A 94 7.66 4.93 5.03
CA ILE A 94 8.03 4.17 6.24
C ILE A 94 9.43 4.54 6.74
N ILE A 95 10.41 4.67 5.84
CA ILE A 95 11.80 4.98 6.20
C ILE A 95 11.96 6.43 6.64
N GLU A 96 11.21 7.37 6.08
CA GLU A 96 11.35 8.78 6.44
C GLU A 96 10.50 9.18 7.65
N ILE A 97 9.28 8.65 7.76
CA ILE A 97 8.34 9.01 8.83
C ILE A 97 8.60 8.22 10.11
N ILE A 98 8.83 6.90 10.06
CA ILE A 98 8.96 6.10 11.30
C ILE A 98 10.13 6.56 12.17
N PRO A 99 11.33 6.88 11.64
CA PRO A 99 12.42 7.37 12.47
C PRO A 99 12.16 8.76 13.07
N ARG A 100 11.47 9.64 12.33
CA ARG A 100 11.07 10.97 12.81
C ARG A 100 10.00 10.88 13.91
N GLU A 101 9.11 9.90 13.77
CA GLU A 101 7.99 9.62 14.66
C GLU A 101 8.26 8.41 15.59
N LEU A 102 9.53 8.08 15.87
CA LEU A 102 9.91 6.90 16.69
C LEU A 102 9.28 6.91 18.09
N LEU A 103 8.94 8.10 18.59
CA LEU A 103 8.19 8.31 19.84
C LEU A 103 6.70 7.94 19.74
N TYR A 104 6.17 7.73 18.54
CA TYR A 104 4.75 7.51 18.26
C TYR A 104 4.37 6.11 17.80
N ILE A 105 5.31 5.16 17.70
CA ILE A 105 4.99 3.73 17.54
C ILE A 105 4.00 3.24 18.64
N PRO A 106 4.10 3.67 19.92
CA PRO A 106 3.09 3.33 20.93
C PRO A 106 1.69 3.91 20.66
N TYR A 107 1.59 4.93 19.80
CA TYR A 107 0.37 5.59 19.37
C TYR A 107 -0.02 5.22 17.94
N ALA A 108 0.52 4.11 17.41
CA ALA A 108 0.08 3.58 16.13
C ALA A 108 -1.38 3.14 16.21
N GLU A 109 -2.21 3.70 15.35
CA GLU A 109 -3.64 3.43 15.32
C GLU A 109 -4.05 2.56 14.12
N ILE A 110 -5.35 2.35 13.95
CA ILE A 110 -5.91 1.39 12.99
C ILE A 110 -5.46 1.64 11.55
N GLY A 111 -5.26 2.91 11.16
CA GLY A 111 -4.75 3.27 9.84
C GLY A 111 -3.34 2.72 9.58
N PHE A 112 -2.45 2.79 10.57
CA PHE A 112 -1.12 2.21 10.46
C PHE A 112 -1.21 0.70 10.19
N TYR A 113 -1.99 -0.03 10.99
CA TYR A 113 -2.14 -1.48 10.83
C TYR A 113 -2.76 -1.85 9.48
N PHE A 114 -3.75 -1.10 8.99
CA PHE A 114 -4.34 -1.31 7.67
C PHE A 114 -3.32 -1.14 6.54
N SER A 115 -2.45 -0.13 6.64
CA SER A 115 -1.41 0.09 5.64
C SER A 115 -0.37 -1.04 5.61
N ILE A 116 0.07 -1.51 6.78
CA ILE A 116 1.02 -2.61 6.90
C ILE A 116 0.42 -3.91 6.35
N VAL A 117 -0.80 -4.26 6.78
CA VAL A 117 -1.51 -5.45 6.25
C VAL A 117 -1.72 -5.31 4.74
N GLY A 118 -2.12 -4.14 4.26
CA GLY A 118 -2.32 -3.88 2.84
C GLY A 118 -1.04 -4.09 2.02
N SER A 119 0.08 -3.56 2.49
CA SER A 119 1.39 -3.71 1.84
C SER A 119 1.86 -5.19 1.80
N ILE A 120 1.65 -5.94 2.88
CA ILE A 120 1.97 -7.38 2.96
C ILE A 120 1.13 -8.18 1.97
N LEU A 121 -0.17 -7.89 1.84
CA LEU A 121 -1.04 -8.57 0.88
C LEU A 121 -0.61 -8.33 -0.57
N ILE A 122 -0.25 -7.09 -0.93
CA ILE A 122 0.29 -6.77 -2.25
C ILE A 122 1.61 -7.51 -2.49
N PHE A 123 2.48 -7.57 -1.48
CA PHE A 123 3.74 -8.29 -1.61
C PHE A 123 3.52 -9.79 -1.87
N PHE A 124 2.60 -10.43 -1.14
CA PHE A 124 2.24 -11.82 -1.40
C PHE A 124 1.62 -12.02 -2.79
N ASP A 125 0.80 -11.08 -3.26
CA ASP A 125 0.25 -11.13 -4.61
C ASP A 125 1.35 -11.08 -5.69
N ILE A 126 2.35 -10.19 -5.54
CA ILE A 126 3.53 -10.15 -6.42
C ILE A 126 4.23 -11.51 -6.47
N LEU A 127 4.49 -12.13 -5.31
CA LEU A 127 5.12 -13.44 -5.26
C LEU A 127 4.27 -14.50 -5.97
N ASN A 128 2.95 -14.49 -5.77
CA ASN A 128 2.04 -15.42 -6.42
C ASN A 128 2.01 -15.25 -7.94
N ILE A 129 1.98 -14.01 -8.43
CA ILE A 129 2.03 -13.69 -9.87
C ILE A 129 3.32 -14.22 -10.48
N LEU A 130 4.46 -14.02 -9.82
CA LEU A 130 5.77 -14.50 -10.29
C LEU A 130 5.89 -16.04 -10.30
N LEU A 131 5.26 -16.72 -9.33
CA LEU A 131 5.26 -18.18 -9.25
C LEU A 131 4.26 -18.84 -10.21
N THR A 132 3.37 -18.07 -10.83
CA THR A 132 2.40 -18.59 -11.80
C THR A 132 3.13 -18.97 -13.10
N LYS A 133 3.33 -20.28 -13.29
CA LYS A 133 3.86 -20.84 -14.54
C LYS A 133 2.81 -20.67 -15.65
N HIS A 134 3.27 -20.30 -16.85
CA HIS A 134 2.45 -20.47 -18.05
C HIS A 134 2.25 -21.97 -18.24
N GLU A 135 1.02 -22.43 -18.06
CA GLU A 135 0.54 -23.65 -18.72
C GLU A 135 0.05 -23.29 -20.11
#